data_AF-A0A9D7AAF6-F1
#
_entry.id   AF-A0A9D7AAF6-F1
#
_cell.length_a   1.000
_cell.length_b   1.000
_cell.length_c   1.000
_cell.angle_alpha   90.00
_cell.angle_beta   90.00
_cell.angle_gamma   90.00
#
_symmetry.space_group_name_H-M   'P 1'
#
loop_
_entity.id
_entity.type
_entity.pdbx_description
1 polymer ?
#
loop_
_entity_poly.entity_id
_entity_poly.type
_entity_poly.pdbx_seq_one_letter_code
_entity_poly.pdbx_strand_id
1 'polypeptide(L)'
;IRITHIPTNTVAQCQNERSQLQNRMGAMKILKAKLFELEQQKKQEKFNAIVGEKKDISWGSQIRSYVFQPYQMVKDLRTGVEVGQVDAVMDGSIDPFIEAYLKKQLGGQGSSQPSTVSFDEEN
;
A
#
# COMPACT_ATOMS: atom_id res chain seq x y z
N ILE A 1 -20.98 -31.75 -19.77
CA ILE A 1 -19.78 -31.25 -20.50
C ILE A 1 -18.75 -30.76 -19.49
N ARG A 2 -17.49 -31.14 -19.67
CA ARG A 2 -16.36 -30.72 -18.83
C ARG A 2 -15.37 -29.95 -19.69
N ILE A 3 -14.99 -28.76 -19.26
CA ILE A 3 -13.99 -27.90 -19.90
C ILE A 3 -12.90 -27.64 -18.89
N THR A 4 -11.64 -27.87 -19.31
CA THR A 4 -10.46 -27.62 -18.49
C THR A 4 -9.64 -26.53 -19.14
N HIS A 5 -9.34 -25.47 -18.40
CA HIS A 5 -8.39 -24.46 -18.83
C HIS A 5 -6.98 -24.92 -18.47
N ILE A 6 -6.22 -25.36 -19.49
CA ILE A 6 -4.89 -25.96 -19.34
C ILE A 6 -3.91 -25.05 -18.58
N PRO A 7 -3.80 -23.72 -18.85
CA PRO A 7 -2.77 -22.92 -18.20
C PRO A 7 -3.04 -22.60 -16.72
N THR A 8 -4.30 -22.67 -16.26
CA THR A 8 -4.64 -22.44 -14.84
C THR A 8 -5.16 -23.69 -14.14
N ASN A 9 -5.20 -24.84 -14.82
CA ASN A 9 -5.83 -26.09 -14.37
C ASN A 9 -7.27 -25.94 -13.86
N THR A 10 -7.98 -24.88 -14.22
CA THR A 10 -9.33 -24.61 -13.73
C THR A 10 -10.34 -25.44 -14.50
N VAL A 11 -11.12 -26.24 -13.78
CA VAL A 11 -12.16 -27.10 -14.37
C VAL A 11 -13.55 -26.49 -14.15
N ALA A 12 -14.31 -26.40 -15.23
CA ALA A 12 -15.73 -26.08 -15.22
C ALA A 12 -16.54 -27.23 -15.81
N GLN A 13 -17.62 -27.60 -15.14
CA GLN A 13 -18.51 -28.66 -15.59
C GLN A 13 -19.96 -28.18 -15.51
N CYS A 14 -20.76 -28.56 -16.50
CA CYS A 14 -22.19 -28.28 -16.56
C CYS A 14 -22.92 -29.50 -17.15
N GLN A 15 -23.98 -29.94 -16.48
CA GLN A 15 -24.83 -31.08 -16.89
C GLN A 15 -26.33 -30.75 -16.76
N ASN A 16 -26.67 -29.46 -16.69
CA ASN A 16 -27.99 -29.01 -16.26
C ASN A 16 -29.05 -29.15 -17.37
N GLU A 17 -28.64 -29.04 -18.63
CA GLU A 17 -29.56 -29.00 -19.77
C GLU A 17 -29.53 -30.29 -20.59
N ARG A 18 -30.62 -30.58 -21.31
CA ARG A 18 -30.65 -31.69 -22.28
C ARG A 18 -29.77 -31.43 -23.51
N SER A 19 -29.53 -30.16 -23.87
CA SER A 19 -28.75 -29.80 -25.06
C SER A 19 -27.24 -29.70 -24.77
N GLN A 20 -26.42 -30.31 -25.64
CA GLN A 20 -24.96 -30.21 -25.56
C GLN A 20 -24.48 -28.77 -25.76
N LEU A 21 -25.09 -28.00 -26.66
CA LEU A 21 -24.68 -26.62 -26.93
C LEU A 21 -24.93 -25.72 -25.72
N GLN A 22 -26.09 -25.86 -25.07
CA GLN A 22 -26.43 -25.08 -23.87
C GLN A 22 -25.50 -25.41 -22.70
N ASN A 23 -25.21 -26.68 -22.46
CA ASN A 23 -24.23 -27.10 -21.46
C ASN A 23 -22.82 -26.54 -21.74
N ARG A 24 -22.43 -26.39 -23.02
CA ARG A 24 -21.13 -25.80 -23.40
C ARG A 24 -21.09 -24.31 -23.08
N MET A 25 -22.14 -23.58 -23.42
CA MET A 25 -22.25 -22.15 -23.10
C MET A 25 -22.27 -21.90 -21.59
N GLY A 26 -23.02 -22.71 -20.84
CA GLY A 26 -23.06 -22.66 -19.37
C GLY A 26 -21.70 -22.93 -18.73
N ALA A 27 -21.01 -24.00 -19.17
CA ALA A 27 -19.66 -24.31 -18.70
C ALA A 27 -18.65 -23.18 -19.04
N MET A 28 -18.76 -22.54 -20.21
CA MET A 28 -17.90 -21.42 -20.60
C MET A 28 -18.14 -20.18 -19.73
N LYS A 29 -19.41 -19.86 -19.39
CA LYS A 29 -19.75 -18.74 -18.50
C LYS A 29 -19.15 -18.95 -17.10
N ILE A 30 -19.28 -20.16 -16.55
CA ILE A 30 -18.68 -20.53 -15.26
C ILE A 30 -17.16 -20.45 -15.33
N LEU A 31 -16.54 -20.96 -16.39
CA LEU A 31 -15.09 -20.92 -16.55
C LEU A 31 -14.58 -19.47 -16.59
N LYS A 32 -15.24 -18.58 -17.34
CA LYS A 32 -14.90 -17.16 -17.40
C LYS A 32 -14.99 -16.48 -16.04
N ALA A 33 -16.04 -16.76 -15.27
CA ALA A 33 -16.21 -16.20 -13.92
C ALA A 33 -15.08 -16.64 -12.98
N LYS A 34 -14.73 -17.94 -12.97
CA LYS A 34 -13.62 -18.45 -12.16
C LYS A 34 -12.26 -17.86 -12.57
N LEU A 35 -12.01 -17.70 -13.86
CA LEU A 35 -10.76 -17.10 -14.34
C LEU A 35 -10.66 -15.62 -13.94
N PHE A 36 -11.77 -14.89 -14.02
CA PHE A 36 -11.83 -13.51 -13.58
C PHE A 36 -11.55 -13.37 -12.09
N GLU A 37 -12.14 -14.23 -11.27
CA GLU A 37 -11.89 -14.26 -9.82
C GLU A 37 -10.42 -14.54 -9.50
N LEU A 38 -9.80 -15.52 -10.18
CA LEU A 38 -8.37 -15.81 -10.05
C LEU A 38 -7.49 -14.61 -10.42
N GLU A 39 -7.84 -13.88 -11.48
CA GLU A 39 -7.08 -12.68 -11.87
C GLU A 39 -7.24 -11.56 -10.83
N GLN A 40 -8.44 -11.36 -10.31
CA GLN A 40 -8.71 -10.39 -9.25
C GLN A 40 -7.95 -10.72 -7.97
N GLN A 41 -7.92 -11.99 -7.55
CA GLN A 41 -7.13 -12.44 -6.42
C GLN A 41 -5.64 -12.15 -6.62
N LYS A 42 -5.08 -12.50 -7.80
CA LYS A 42 -3.68 -12.19 -8.13
C LYS A 42 -3.38 -10.69 -8.12
N LYS A 43 -4.30 -9.85 -8.62
CA LYS A 43 -4.16 -8.38 -8.54
C LYS A 43 -4.17 -7.90 -7.10
N GLN A 44 -5.08 -8.43 -6.29
CA GLN A 44 -5.19 -8.08 -4.88
C GLN A 44 -3.95 -8.51 -4.09
N GLU A 45 -3.41 -9.71 -4.34
CA GLU A 45 -2.17 -10.19 -3.74
C GLU A 45 -0.97 -9.30 -4.10
N LYS A 46 -0.84 -8.93 -5.38
CA LYS A 46 0.20 -7.98 -5.83
C LYS A 46 0.05 -6.62 -5.17
N PHE A 47 -1.19 -6.12 -5.07
CA PHE A 47 -1.47 -4.86 -4.40
C PHE A 47 -1.13 -4.92 -2.90
N ASN A 48 -1.53 -6.00 -2.22
CA ASN A 48 -1.23 -6.22 -0.80
C ASN A 48 0.28 -6.34 -0.57
N ALA A 49 1.02 -6.97 -1.48
CA ALA A 49 2.49 -7.04 -1.40
C ALA A 49 3.16 -5.65 -1.52
N ILE A 50 2.60 -4.75 -2.34
CA ILE A 50 3.09 -3.36 -2.48
C ILE A 50 2.74 -2.52 -1.25
N VAL A 51 1.50 -2.62 -0.77
CA VAL A 51 1.02 -1.85 0.40
C VAL A 51 1.69 -2.32 1.69
N GLY A 52 2.16 -3.57 1.73
CA GLY A 52 2.73 -4.19 2.91
C GLY A 52 1.69 -4.50 3.98
N GLU A 53 2.15 -4.85 5.18
CA GLU A 53 1.27 -5.01 6.34
C GLU A 53 0.67 -3.65 6.71
N LYS A 54 -0.62 -3.47 6.39
CA LYS A 54 -1.39 -2.36 6.96
C LYS A 54 -1.39 -2.54 8.47
N LYS A 55 -0.66 -1.67 9.17
CA LYS A 55 -0.75 -1.62 10.63
C LYS A 55 -2.18 -1.22 11.00
N ASP A 56 -2.74 -1.89 12.01
CA ASP A 56 -4.09 -1.61 12.49
C ASP A 56 -4.28 -0.13 12.80
N ILE A 57 -5.49 0.40 12.60
CA ILE A 57 -5.87 1.77 13.00
C ILE A 57 -6.17 1.76 14.51
N SER A 58 -5.18 1.35 15.29
CA SER A 58 -5.24 1.29 16.74
C SER A 58 -4.41 2.43 17.35
N TRP A 59 -4.75 2.80 18.58
CA TRP A 59 -4.01 3.79 19.35
C TRP A 59 -2.59 3.27 19.58
N GLY A 60 -1.59 3.83 18.88
CA GLY A 60 -0.20 3.35 18.85
C GLY A 60 0.36 3.11 17.44
N SER A 61 -0.49 3.05 16.41
CA SER A 61 -0.11 2.87 15.00
C SER A 61 0.05 4.21 14.24
N GLN A 62 0.25 5.30 14.97
CA GLN A 62 0.40 6.63 14.39
C GLN A 62 1.80 6.83 13.83
N ILE A 63 1.90 7.37 12.61
CA ILE A 63 3.21 7.68 11.99
C ILE A 63 3.71 9.08 12.32
N ARG A 64 2.81 10.03 12.60
CA ARG A 64 3.14 11.44 12.81
C ARG A 64 2.12 12.13 13.69
N SER A 65 2.59 12.87 14.68
CA SER A 65 1.77 13.71 15.55
C SER A 65 1.75 15.14 15.03
N TYR A 66 0.55 15.74 14.94
CA TYR A 66 0.33 17.14 14.60
C TYR A 66 -0.35 17.80 15.79
N VAL A 67 0.36 18.71 16.46
CA VAL A 67 -0.16 19.47 17.60
C VAL A 67 -0.27 20.91 17.16
N PHE A 68 -1.48 21.47 17.20
CA PHE A 68 -1.75 22.85 16.80
C PHE A 68 -1.75 23.82 17.99
N GLN A 69 -2.09 23.34 19.17
CA GLN A 69 -2.19 24.10 20.43
C GLN A 69 -1.85 23.17 21.60
N PRO A 70 -1.21 23.67 22.69
CA PRO A 70 -0.81 25.05 22.95
C PRO A 70 0.53 25.46 22.28
N TYR A 71 1.25 24.50 21.71
CA TYR A 71 2.46 24.71 20.92
C TYR A 71 2.25 24.07 19.55
N GLN A 72 2.66 24.77 18.50
CA GLN A 72 2.64 24.25 17.13
C GLN A 72 3.84 23.33 16.94
N MET A 73 3.58 22.04 16.71
CA MET A 73 4.63 21.06 16.43
C MET A 73 4.11 19.89 15.61
N VAL A 74 4.87 19.52 14.58
CA VAL A 74 4.71 18.29 13.82
C VAL A 74 5.88 17.37 14.09
N LYS A 75 5.63 16.13 14.51
CA LYS A 75 6.68 15.14 14.83
C LYS A 75 6.41 13.83 14.13
N ASP A 76 7.32 13.40 13.26
CA ASP A 76 7.27 12.06 12.64
C ASP A 76 7.87 11.03 13.61
N LEU A 77 7.04 10.11 14.10
CA LEU A 77 7.41 9.11 15.10
C LEU A 77 8.32 8.03 14.51
N ARG A 78 8.40 7.92 13.17
CA ARG A 78 9.23 6.92 12.50
C ARG A 78 10.66 7.42 12.34
N THR A 79 10.87 8.71 12.07
CA THR A 79 12.20 9.29 11.81
C THR A 79 12.73 10.11 12.97
N GLY A 80 11.85 10.59 13.85
CA GLY A 80 12.19 11.49 14.95
C GLY A 80 12.29 12.96 14.54
N VAL A 81 12.10 13.29 13.26
CA VAL A 81 12.14 14.66 12.75
C VAL A 81 10.93 15.44 13.24
N GLU A 82 11.18 16.66 13.70
CA GLU A 82 10.17 17.59 14.18
C GLU A 82 10.28 18.97 13.52
N VAL A 83 9.14 19.61 13.29
CA VAL A 83 9.00 20.93 12.66
C VAL A 83 8.03 21.76 13.49
N GLY A 84 8.43 22.99 13.86
CA GLY A 84 7.58 23.91 14.63
C GLY A 84 6.51 24.62 13.79
N GLN A 85 6.78 24.86 12.51
CA GLN A 85 5.86 25.58 11.62
C GLN A 85 4.79 24.65 11.04
N VAL A 86 3.73 24.39 11.80
CA VAL A 86 2.66 23.45 11.44
C VAL A 86 1.92 23.89 10.17
N ASP A 87 1.64 25.18 10.02
CA ASP A 87 0.87 25.72 8.90
C ASP A 87 1.55 25.43 7.56
N ALA A 88 2.87 25.65 7.47
CA ALA A 88 3.65 25.34 6.26
C ALA A 88 3.62 23.84 5.92
N VAL A 89 3.58 22.96 6.92
CA VAL A 89 3.49 21.51 6.71
C VAL A 89 2.09 21.13 6.17
N MET A 90 1.05 21.77 6.67
CA MET A 90 -0.33 21.58 6.19
C MET A 90 -0.52 22.12 4.76
N ASP A 91 0.21 23.18 4.41
CA ASP A 91 0.26 23.75 3.07
C ASP A 91 1.11 22.93 2.08
N GLY A 92 1.73 21.84 2.55
CA GLY A 92 2.41 20.85 1.69
C GLY A 92 3.92 20.77 1.85
N SER A 93 4.52 21.49 2.80
CA SER A 93 5.98 21.41 3.09
C SER A 93 6.33 20.14 3.86
N ILE A 94 6.06 18.97 3.27
CA ILE A 94 6.31 17.64 3.87
C ILE A 94 7.60 16.97 3.39
N ASP A 95 8.31 17.58 2.44
CA ASP A 95 9.55 17.07 1.86
C ASP A 95 10.60 16.69 2.92
N PRO A 96 10.83 17.48 4.00
CA PRO A 96 11.80 17.12 5.03
C PRO A 96 11.49 15.77 5.70
N PHE A 97 10.21 15.44 5.86
CA PHE A 97 9.81 14.15 6.45
C PHE A 97 9.95 13.00 5.46
N ILE A 98 9.67 13.24 4.17
CA ILE A 98 9.81 12.23 3.10
C ILE A 98 11.29 11.87 2.96
N GLU A 99 12.16 12.86 2.83
CA GLU A 99 13.59 12.66 2.73
C GLU A 99 14.15 11.93 3.95
N ALA A 100 13.77 12.33 5.16
CA ALA A 100 14.20 11.68 6.39
C ALA A 100 13.75 10.21 6.44
N TYR A 101 12.55 9.90 5.97
CA TYR A 101 12.05 8.53 5.92
C TYR A 101 12.80 7.69 4.90
N LEU A 102 13.00 8.21 3.69
CA LEU A 102 13.78 7.54 2.65
C LEU A 102 15.23 7.33 3.07
N LYS A 103 15.88 8.34 3.66
CA LYS A 103 17.23 8.24 4.24
C LYS A 103 17.29 7.19 5.34
N LYS A 104 16.26 7.07 6.19
CA LYS A 104 16.21 6.01 7.22
C LYS A 104 16.03 4.61 6.62
N GLN A 105 15.22 4.47 5.56
CA GLN A 105 15.06 3.18 4.86
C GLN A 105 16.34 2.77 4.11
N LEU A 106 17.02 3.73 3.49
CA LEU A 106 18.29 3.53 2.79
C LEU A 106 19.46 3.32 3.78
N GLY A 107 19.51 4.09 4.86
CA GLY A 107 20.54 4.05 5.92
C GLY A 107 20.47 2.83 6.84
N GLY A 108 19.46 1.97 6.68
CA GLY A 108 19.51 0.58 7.15
C GLY A 108 20.61 -0.25 6.47
N GLN A 109 21.22 0.28 5.41
CA GLN A 109 22.48 -0.14 4.81
C GLN A 109 23.46 1.05 4.72
N GLY A 110 23.97 1.54 5.84
CA GLY A 110 25.10 2.48 5.81
C GLY A 110 25.03 3.56 6.89
N SER A 111 26.01 3.47 7.79
CA SER A 111 26.38 4.46 8.79
C SER A 111 26.43 5.91 8.29
N SER A 112 25.91 6.86 9.09
CA SER A 112 26.65 7.95 9.77
C SER A 112 25.93 9.32 9.84
N GLN A 113 25.80 9.80 11.09
CA GLN A 113 25.79 11.18 11.61
C GLN A 113 24.67 12.18 11.21
N PRO A 114 24.02 12.86 12.18
CA PRO A 114 23.06 13.93 11.92
C PRO A 114 23.80 15.26 11.67
N SER A 115 23.54 15.90 10.52
CA SER A 115 23.95 17.28 10.26
C SER A 115 22.99 18.23 10.99
N THR A 116 23.43 18.82 12.09
CA THR A 116 22.83 20.04 12.65
C THR A 116 22.94 21.15 11.62
N VAL A 117 21.81 21.63 11.11
CA VAL A 117 21.78 22.84 10.28
C VAL A 117 21.87 24.03 11.23
N SER A 118 23.08 24.55 11.39
CA SER A 118 23.33 25.88 11.93
C SER A 118 22.82 26.90 10.89
N PHE A 119 21.76 27.64 11.24
CA PHE A 119 21.43 28.87 10.54
C PHE A 119 22.45 29.92 10.98
N ASP A 120 23.38 30.26 10.09
CA ASP A 120 24.28 31.39 10.29
C ASP A 120 23.45 32.68 10.24
N GLU A 121 23.39 33.36 11.39
CA GLU A 121 23.15 34.81 11.46
C GLU A 121 24.36 35.51 10.85
N GLU A 122 24.20 36.22 9.73
CA GLU A 122 25.07 37.35 9.40
C GLU A 122 24.35 38.36 8.48
N ASN A 123 24.14 39.56 9.07
CA ASN A 123 23.78 40.88 8.53
C ASN A 123 22.42 41.12 7.87
#